data_AF-A0A957IQG7-F1
#
_entry.id   AF-A0A957IQG7-F1
#
_cell.length_a   1.000
_cell.length_b   1.000
_cell.length_c   1.000
_cell.angle_alpha   90.00
_cell.angle_beta   90.00
_cell.angle_gamma   90.00
#
_symmetry.space_group_name_H-M   'P 1'
#
loop_
_entity.id
_entity.type
_entity.pdbx_description
1 polymer ?
#
loop_
_entity_poly.entity_id
_entity_poly.type
_entity_poly.pdbx_seq_one_letter_code
_entity_poly.pdbx_strand_id
1 'polypeptide(L)'
;VGGGKVHWLGRKRIRLDGMKEHVKIQATLPCGWANHILIHKQASLKEMNPEQPFYLLDDGTQSIPPLFYPMLNKCLALPLLPEWEGYLWENGRAHKLITLLDEGEGQGYVAWRALPTGMEWQDILETGLQSRQIQF
;
A
#
# COMPACT_ATOMS: atom_id res chain seq x y z
N VAL A 1 -14.80 -19.78 -22.77
CA VAL A 1 -13.95 -18.99 -23.69
C VAL A 1 -13.95 -17.55 -23.17
N GLY A 2 -13.14 -17.26 -22.15
CA GLY A 2 -13.15 -15.98 -21.44
C GLY A 2 -12.07 -15.06 -21.97
N GLY A 3 -12.41 -14.18 -22.91
CA GLY A 3 -11.50 -13.14 -23.37
C GLY A 3 -11.38 -12.07 -22.29
N GLY A 4 -10.28 -12.08 -21.53
CA GLY A 4 -9.96 -11.00 -20.58
C GLY A 4 -9.92 -9.67 -21.33
N LYS A 5 -10.79 -8.73 -20.96
CA LYS A 5 -10.85 -7.40 -21.59
C LYS A 5 -9.50 -6.70 -21.35
N VAL A 6 -8.86 -6.23 -22.39
CA VAL A 6 -7.61 -5.46 -22.28
C VAL A 6 -7.93 -4.00 -22.55
N HIS A 7 -7.47 -3.11 -21.69
CA HIS A 7 -7.49 -1.67 -21.90
C HIS A 7 -6.07 -1.12 -21.99
N TRP A 8 -5.91 -0.07 -22.78
CA TRP A 8 -4.65 0.64 -22.91
C TRP A 8 -4.74 1.97 -22.17
N LEU A 9 -3.83 2.22 -21.24
CA LEU A 9 -3.61 3.54 -20.63
C LEU A 9 -2.27 4.06 -21.15
N GLY A 10 -2.32 5.05 -22.04
CA GLY A 10 -1.13 5.48 -22.79
C GLY A 10 -0.52 4.32 -23.59
N ARG A 11 0.73 3.96 -23.29
CA ARG A 11 1.44 2.83 -23.92
C ARG A 11 1.39 1.53 -23.09
N LYS A 12 0.76 1.55 -21.91
CA LYS A 12 0.73 0.41 -20.98
C LYS A 12 -0.51 -0.43 -21.26
N ARG A 13 -0.30 -1.72 -21.55
CA ARG A 13 -1.36 -2.72 -21.72
C ARG A 13 -1.84 -3.19 -20.36
N ILE A 14 -3.11 -2.99 -20.04
CA ILE A 14 -3.73 -3.41 -18.78
C ILE A 14 -4.74 -4.52 -19.07
N ARG A 15 -4.58 -5.67 -18.43
CA ARG A 15 -5.60 -6.73 -18.45
C ARG A 15 -6.64 -6.42 -17.38
N LEU A 16 -7.91 -6.37 -17.75
CA LEU A 16 -9.07 -6.23 -16.86
C LEU A 16 -9.58 -7.59 -16.36
N ASP A 17 -8.72 -8.61 -16.26
CA ASP A 17 -9.02 -9.79 -15.44
C ASP A 17 -8.76 -9.41 -13.99
N GLY A 18 -9.73 -8.78 -13.33
CA GLY A 18 -9.41 -8.22 -12.01
C GLY A 18 -10.51 -7.50 -11.25
N MET A 19 -11.75 -7.36 -11.74
CA MET A 19 -12.77 -6.67 -10.95
C MET A 19 -13.02 -7.33 -9.58
N LYS A 20 -12.75 -8.63 -9.41
CA LYS A 20 -12.80 -9.31 -8.10
C LYS A 20 -11.72 -8.83 -7.12
N GLU A 21 -10.59 -8.35 -7.63
CA GLU A 21 -9.47 -7.85 -6.84
C GLU A 21 -9.58 -6.36 -6.54
N HIS A 22 -10.66 -5.71 -6.97
CA HIS A 22 -10.86 -4.28 -6.80
C HIS A 22 -12.16 -3.99 -6.05
N VAL A 23 -12.11 -3.00 -5.18
CA VAL A 23 -13.26 -2.35 -4.57
C VAL A 23 -13.71 -1.23 -5.49
N LYS A 24 -15.00 -1.23 -5.84
CA LYS A 24 -15.61 -0.14 -6.59
C LYS A 24 -16.14 0.92 -5.63
N ILE A 25 -15.58 2.12 -5.70
CA ILE A 25 -16.09 3.31 -5.02
C ILE A 25 -16.89 4.11 -6.04
N GLN A 26 -18.09 4.54 -5.65
CA GLN A 26 -18.98 5.31 -6.51
C GLN A 26 -19.45 6.56 -5.78
N ALA A 27 -19.43 7.70 -6.47
CA ALA A 27 -19.97 8.95 -5.99
C ALA A 27 -20.75 9.65 -7.10
N THR A 28 -21.84 10.33 -6.75
CA THR A 28 -22.59 11.18 -7.69
C THR A 28 -21.98 12.58 -7.69
N LEU A 29 -21.57 13.06 -8.85
CA LEU A 29 -21.04 14.41 -9.05
C LEU A 29 -22.17 15.44 -9.04
N PRO A 30 -21.89 16.72 -8.76
CA PRO A 30 -22.90 17.79 -8.76
C PRO A 30 -23.68 17.94 -10.08
N CYS A 31 -23.09 17.52 -11.21
CA CYS A 31 -23.72 17.50 -12.53
C CYS A 31 -24.61 16.27 -12.79
N GLY A 32 -24.81 15.39 -11.80
CA GLY A 32 -25.63 14.19 -11.91
C GLY A 32 -24.92 12.96 -12.49
N TRP A 33 -23.64 13.08 -12.88
CA TRP A 33 -22.85 11.95 -13.38
C TRP A 33 -22.34 11.06 -12.25
N ALA A 34 -22.15 9.77 -12.54
CA ALA A 34 -21.52 8.85 -11.61
C ALA A 34 -20.00 8.83 -11.83
N ASN A 35 -19.24 9.19 -10.79
CA ASN A 35 -17.81 8.92 -10.72
C ASN A 35 -17.62 7.50 -10.18
N HIS A 36 -16.71 6.75 -10.81
CA HIS A 36 -16.37 5.40 -10.43
C HIS A 36 -14.85 5.28 -10.28
N ILE A 37 -14.40 4.84 -9.10
CA ILE A 37 -13.00 4.57 -8.82
C ILE A 37 -12.88 3.08 -8.50
N LEU A 38 -11.86 2.43 -9.06
CA LEU A 38 -11.50 1.05 -8.73
C LEU A 38 -10.21 1.09 -7.93
N ILE A 39 -10.26 0.59 -6.70
CA ILE A 39 -9.10 0.50 -5.81
C ILE A 39 -8.79 -0.97 -5.59
N HIS A 40 -7.53 -1.39 -5.79
CA HIS A 40 -7.13 -2.77 -5.52
C HIS A 40 -7.38 -3.11 -4.04
N LYS A 41 -7.87 -4.31 -3.72
CA LYS A 41 -8.19 -4.73 -2.34
C LYS A 41 -7.00 -4.62 -1.39
N GLN A 42 -5.80 -4.92 -1.90
CA GLN A 42 -4.55 -4.75 -1.17
C GLN A 42 -4.15 -3.29 -0.89
N ALA A 43 -4.88 -2.30 -1.41
CA ALA A 43 -4.77 -0.89 -1.03
C ALA A 43 -5.87 -0.44 -0.04
N SER A 44 -6.61 -1.40 0.54
CA SER A 44 -7.69 -1.14 1.49
C SER A 44 -7.40 -1.87 2.79
N LEU A 45 -7.28 -1.12 3.89
CA LEU A 45 -7.12 -1.68 5.23
C LEU A 45 -8.20 -2.73 5.57
N LYS A 46 -9.43 -2.52 5.08
CA LYS A 46 -10.55 -3.43 5.33
C LYS A 46 -10.44 -4.73 4.55
N GLU A 47 -10.12 -4.64 3.25
CA GLU A 47 -10.24 -5.76 2.31
C GLU A 47 -8.91 -6.50 2.06
N MET A 48 -7.78 -5.92 2.48
CA MET A 48 -6.46 -6.53 2.27
C MET A 48 -6.34 -7.90 2.95
N ASN A 49 -5.66 -8.83 2.27
CA ASN A 49 -5.14 -10.05 2.87
C ASN A 49 -3.75 -9.76 3.48
N PRO A 50 -3.58 -9.91 4.81
CA PRO A 50 -2.31 -9.68 5.52
C PRO A 50 -1.10 -10.48 5.00
N GLU A 51 -1.33 -11.63 4.36
CA GLU A 51 -0.26 -12.51 3.86
C GLU A 51 0.28 -12.09 2.49
N GLN A 52 -0.28 -11.05 1.88
CA GLN A 52 0.10 -10.58 0.55
C GLN A 52 0.66 -9.16 0.59
N PRO A 53 1.48 -8.76 -0.40
CA PRO A 53 1.91 -7.39 -0.55
C PRO A 53 0.73 -6.42 -0.54
N PHE A 54 0.88 -5.35 0.23
CA PHE A 54 -0.10 -4.28 0.31
C PHE A 54 0.40 -3.01 -0.37
N TYR A 55 -0.55 -2.16 -0.75
CA TYR A 55 -0.28 -0.95 -1.50
C TYR A 55 -0.72 0.28 -0.71
N LEU A 56 0.11 1.32 -0.75
CA LEU A 56 -0.16 2.58 -0.09
C LEU A 56 -0.28 3.66 -1.15
N LEU A 57 -1.30 4.51 -1.00
CA LEU A 57 -1.52 5.67 -1.83
C LEU A 57 -1.08 6.91 -1.05
N ASP A 58 -0.30 7.76 -1.71
CA ASP A 58 0.31 8.94 -1.15
C ASP A 58 -0.01 10.14 -2.05
N ASP A 59 -0.65 11.16 -1.51
CA ASP A 59 -0.95 12.41 -2.24
C ASP A 59 0.16 13.46 -2.10
N GLY A 60 1.26 13.12 -1.41
CA GLY A 60 2.39 14.00 -1.16
C GLY A 60 2.13 15.07 -0.10
N THR A 61 0.99 15.03 0.60
CA THR A 61 0.70 15.99 1.68
C THR A 61 1.39 15.64 3.00
N GLN A 62 1.83 14.39 3.15
CA GLN A 62 2.46 13.86 4.37
C GLN A 62 3.77 13.15 4.01
N SER A 63 4.66 13.02 5.00
CA SER A 63 5.95 12.32 4.82
C SER A 63 5.82 10.80 4.75
N ILE A 64 4.73 10.26 5.31
CA ILE A 64 4.43 8.83 5.38
C ILE A 64 2.96 8.65 4.95
N PRO A 65 2.65 7.68 4.08
CA PRO A 65 1.28 7.39 3.71
C PRO A 65 0.42 7.04 4.95
N PRO A 66 -0.75 7.66 5.16
CA PRO A 66 -1.54 7.50 6.40
C PRO A 66 -1.95 6.07 6.76
N LEU A 67 -2.02 5.18 5.76
CA LEU A 67 -2.39 3.79 5.98
C LEU A 67 -1.19 2.87 6.24
N PHE A 68 0.04 3.39 6.24
CA PHE A 68 1.24 2.59 6.40
C PHE A 68 1.24 1.84 7.73
N TYR A 69 1.22 2.54 8.86
CA TYR A 69 1.18 1.92 10.18
C TYR A 69 0.03 0.91 10.35
N PRO A 70 -1.26 1.28 10.14
CA PRO A 70 -2.35 0.34 10.42
C PRO A 70 -2.36 -0.88 9.51
N MET A 71 -1.91 -0.75 8.24
CA MET A 71 -1.81 -1.90 7.34
C MET A 71 -0.61 -2.79 7.69
N LEU A 72 0.54 -2.21 8.04
CA LEU A 72 1.70 -2.99 8.48
C LEU A 72 1.40 -3.73 9.78
N ASN A 73 0.81 -3.06 10.76
CA ASN A 73 0.42 -3.66 12.04
C ASN A 73 -0.61 -4.79 11.86
N LYS A 74 -1.46 -4.72 10.82
CA LYS A 74 -2.37 -5.82 10.46
C LYS A 74 -1.63 -7.02 9.85
N CYS A 75 -0.49 -6.80 9.21
CA CYS A 75 0.32 -7.84 8.56
C CYS A 75 1.21 -8.62 9.53
N LEU A 76 1.72 -7.95 10.57
CA LEU A 76 2.67 -8.56 11.49
C LEU A 76 1.96 -9.27 12.64
N ALA A 77 2.56 -10.37 13.10
CA ALA A 77 2.06 -11.11 14.28
C ALA A 77 2.35 -10.38 15.60
N LEU A 78 3.27 -9.41 15.58
CA LEU A 78 3.69 -8.63 16.74
C LEU A 78 2.99 -7.27 16.74
N PRO A 79 2.50 -6.79 17.91
CA PRO A 79 1.92 -5.46 18.00
C PRO A 79 3.01 -4.40 17.81
N LEU A 80 2.76 -3.47 16.89
CA LEU A 80 3.60 -2.29 16.67
C LEU A 80 3.08 -1.10 17.48
N LEU A 81 3.99 -0.22 17.90
CA LEU A 81 3.63 1.07 18.46
C LEU A 81 3.54 2.13 17.34
N PRO A 82 2.53 3.03 17.35
CA PRO A 82 2.40 4.10 16.36
C PRO A 82 3.65 4.98 16.23
N GLU A 83 4.35 5.22 17.35
CA GLU A 83 5.54 6.07 17.40
C GLU A 83 6.73 5.48 16.62
N TRP A 84 6.69 4.18 16.30
CA TRP A 84 7.72 3.51 15.51
C TRP A 84 7.54 3.70 14.00
N GLU A 85 6.44 4.33 13.56
CA GLU A 85 6.08 4.46 12.15
C GLU A 85 7.22 5.09 11.31
N GLY A 86 7.84 6.17 11.80
CA GLY A 86 8.96 6.80 11.10
C GLY A 86 10.16 5.87 10.91
N TYR A 87 10.56 5.18 11.99
CA TYR A 87 11.66 4.22 11.95
C TYR A 87 11.39 3.07 10.98
N LEU A 88 10.19 2.50 11.03
CA LEU A 88 9.78 1.39 10.17
C LEU A 88 9.67 1.81 8.70
N TRP A 89 9.20 3.02 8.43
CA TRP A 89 9.11 3.55 7.07
C TRP A 89 10.50 3.69 6.43
N GLU A 90 11.44 4.31 7.14
CA GLU A 90 12.80 4.52 6.66
C GLU A 90 13.54 3.19 6.46
N ASN A 91 13.49 2.30 7.46
CA ASN A 91 14.19 1.02 7.38
C ASN A 91 13.54 0.07 6.39
N GLY A 92 12.21 0.04 6.29
CA GLY A 92 11.50 -0.73 5.27
C GLY A 92 11.89 -0.32 3.86
N ARG A 93 12.10 0.98 3.62
CA ARG A 93 12.63 1.48 2.34
C ARG A 93 14.09 1.09 2.12
N ALA A 94 14.94 1.26 3.12
CA ALA A 94 16.37 0.90 3.03
C ALA A 94 16.57 -0.60 2.72
N HIS A 95 15.75 -1.46 3.31
CA HIS A 95 15.77 -2.92 3.12
C HIS A 95 14.92 -3.40 1.93
N LYS A 96 14.36 -2.48 1.12
CA LYS A 96 13.50 -2.78 -0.04
C LYS A 96 12.23 -3.58 0.30
N LEU A 97 11.79 -3.56 1.55
CA LEU A 97 10.48 -4.06 1.97
C LEU A 97 9.37 -3.10 1.52
N ILE A 98 9.70 -1.81 1.39
CA ILE A 98 8.84 -0.75 0.86
C ILE A 98 9.47 -0.25 -0.43
N THR A 99 8.71 -0.33 -1.53
CA THR A 99 9.18 -0.01 -2.88
C THR A 99 8.23 0.96 -3.56
N LEU A 100 8.79 2.01 -4.16
CA LEU A 100 8.06 2.96 -4.99
C LEU A 100 7.57 2.24 -6.26
N LEU A 101 6.30 2.41 -6.61
CA LEU A 101 5.72 1.86 -7.84
C LEU A 101 5.76 2.88 -8.97
N ASP A 102 5.91 2.36 -10.20
CA ASP A 102 5.87 3.14 -11.44
C ASP A 102 6.76 4.41 -11.39
N GLU A 103 7.89 4.35 -10.69
CA GLU A 103 8.85 5.46 -10.53
C GLU A 103 8.23 6.76 -9.96
N GLY A 104 7.07 6.67 -9.32
CA GLY A 104 6.32 7.84 -8.85
C GLY A 104 5.53 8.56 -9.95
N GLU A 105 5.43 8.02 -11.16
CA GLU A 105 4.66 8.58 -12.28
C GLU A 105 3.14 8.41 -12.14
N GLY A 106 2.59 8.66 -10.95
CA GLY A 106 1.15 8.67 -10.76
C GLY A 106 0.54 10.06 -10.92
N GLN A 107 -0.72 10.11 -11.39
CA GLN A 107 -1.43 11.36 -11.62
C GLN A 107 -1.97 11.92 -10.30
N GLY A 108 -1.17 12.76 -9.64
CA GLY A 108 -1.52 13.40 -8.37
C GLY A 108 -1.40 12.51 -7.13
N TYR A 109 -1.01 11.25 -7.32
CA TYR A 109 -0.73 10.30 -6.26
C TYR A 109 0.51 9.48 -6.61
N VAL A 110 1.29 9.12 -5.61
CA VAL A 110 2.34 8.12 -5.68
C VAL A 110 1.84 6.83 -5.03
N ALA A 111 2.26 5.69 -5.55
CA ALA A 111 1.93 4.40 -4.98
C ALA A 111 3.19 3.71 -4.45
N TRP A 112 3.08 3.10 -3.28
CA TRP A 112 4.12 2.27 -2.69
C TRP A 112 3.61 0.84 -2.54
N ARG A 113 4.50 -0.13 -2.69
CA ARG A 113 4.26 -1.54 -2.35
C ARG A 113 5.07 -1.90 -1.12
N ALA A 114 4.41 -2.44 -0.11
CA ALA A 114 5.02 -2.95 1.10
C ALA A 114 4.86 -4.48 1.19
N LEU A 115 5.93 -5.17 1.62
CA LEU A 115 5.94 -6.62 1.80
C LEU A 115 5.58 -6.98 3.25
N PRO A 116 4.71 -7.96 3.50
CA PRO A 116 4.33 -8.41 4.85
C PRO A 116 5.30 -9.45 5.41
N THR A 117 6.60 -9.33 5.13
CA THR A 117 7.61 -10.34 5.42
C THR A 117 8.00 -10.30 6.90
N GLY A 118 7.38 -11.15 7.71
CA GLY A 118 7.49 -11.10 9.17
C GLY A 118 8.92 -11.20 9.72
N MET A 119 9.78 -12.01 9.09
CA MET A 119 11.17 -12.21 9.55
C MET A 119 12.01 -10.95 9.37
N GLU A 120 11.99 -10.35 8.17
CA GLU A 120 12.75 -9.14 7.86
C GLU A 120 12.25 -7.93 8.66
N TRP A 121 10.94 -7.84 8.93
CA TRP A 121 10.40 -6.82 9.81
C TRP A 121 10.79 -7.04 11.27
N GLN A 122 10.84 -8.29 11.72
CA GLN A 122 11.31 -8.64 13.05
C GLN A 122 12.78 -8.27 13.24
N ASP A 123 13.65 -8.56 12.26
CA ASP A 123 15.07 -8.18 12.31
C ASP A 123 15.26 -6.66 12.43
N ILE A 124 14.45 -5.87 11.70
CA ILE A 124 14.44 -4.40 11.79
C ILE A 124 14.03 -3.97 13.21
N LEU A 125 12.96 -4.54 13.76
CA LEU A 125 12.48 -4.21 15.10
C LEU A 125 13.51 -4.55 16.18
N GLU A 126 14.10 -5.74 16.12
CA GLU A 126 15.13 -6.18 17.07
C GLU A 126 16.35 -5.26 17.02
N THR A 127 16.80 -4.90 15.82
CA THR A 127 17.91 -3.95 15.63
C THR A 127 17.57 -2.58 16.20
N GLY A 128 16.35 -2.08 15.96
CA GLY A 128 15.90 -0.78 16.45
C GLY A 128 15.80 -0.71 17.97
N LEU A 129 15.32 -1.78 18.61
CA LEU A 129 15.22 -1.89 20.06
C LEU A 129 16.61 -2.02 20.72
N GLN A 130 17.49 -2.86 20.16
CA GLN A 130 18.86 -3.03 20.67
C GLN A 130 19.68 -1.73 20.55
N SER A 131 19.52 -1.00 19.44
CA SER A 131 20.20 0.29 19.21
C SER A 131 19.51 1.48 19.88
N ARG A 132 18.38 1.26 20.56
CA ARG A 132 17.54 2.28 21.23
C ARG A 132 16.98 3.37 20.30
N GLN A 133 16.87 3.09 19.01
CA GLN A 133 16.21 3.98 18.04
C GLN A 133 14.69 3.94 18.16
N ILE A 134 14.15 2.82 18.64
CA ILE A 134 12.76 2.67 19.07
C ILE A 134 12.71 2.10 20.49
N GLN A 135 11.65 2.41 21.22
CA GLN A 135 11.47 2.06 22.64
C GLN A 135 9.99 1.76 22.93
N PHE A 136 9.72 1.02 24.01
CA PHE A 136 8.38 0.72 24.50
C PHE A 136 7.75 1.90 25.25
#